data_AF-A0A132A366-F1
#
_entry.id   AF-A0A132A366-F1
#
_cell.length_a   1.000
_cell.length_b   1.000
_cell.length_c   1.000
_cell.angle_alpha   90.00
_cell.angle_beta   90.00
_cell.angle_gamma   90.00
#
_symmetry.space_group_name_H-M   'P 1'
#
loop_
_entity.id
_entity.type
_entity.pdbx_description
1 polymer ?
#
loop_
_entity_poly.entity_id
_entity_poly.type
_entity_poly.pdbx_seq_one_letter_code
_entity_poly.pdbx_strand_id
1 'polypeptide(L)'
;MSTHDKIVPNQLKITSHLANDLGLDSLDTVEIIVAIEDEFDISIEDVDVEKIHTVQDIVNFIRNYYETKSNPKENPGHKYLKIQFGPQY
;
A
#
# COMPACT_ATOMS: atom_id res chain seq x y z
N MET A 1 -3.97 1.31 27.09
CA MET A 1 -3.82 2.48 26.18
C MET A 1 -4.20 1.98 24.81
N SER A 2 -5.18 2.61 24.15
CA SER A 2 -5.71 2.17 22.86
C SER A 2 -4.71 2.52 21.75
N THR A 3 -4.43 1.58 20.86
CA THR A 3 -3.38 1.63 19.82
C THR A 3 -3.60 2.70 18.74
N HIS A 4 -4.76 3.38 18.77
CA HIS A 4 -5.24 4.30 17.74
C HIS A 4 -4.62 5.73 17.77
N ASP A 5 -3.81 6.07 18.78
CA ASP A 5 -3.26 7.43 18.98
C ASP A 5 -1.79 7.61 18.54
N LYS A 6 -1.13 6.58 17.99
CA LYS A 6 0.33 6.63 17.75
C LYS A 6 0.73 7.46 16.52
N ILE A 7 -0.16 7.62 15.52
CA ILE A 7 0.19 8.21 14.22
C ILE A 7 -0.54 9.52 14.00
N VAL A 8 0.21 10.61 13.92
CA VAL A 8 -0.35 11.91 13.52
C VAL A 8 -0.50 11.90 11.98
N PRO A 9 -1.69 12.16 11.40
CA PRO A 9 -1.90 12.11 9.95
C PRO A 9 -0.91 12.99 9.16
N ASN A 10 -0.43 14.06 9.78
CA ASN A 10 0.52 15.00 9.20
C ASN A 10 1.97 14.50 9.14
N GLN A 11 2.28 13.38 9.80
CA GLN A 11 3.61 12.74 9.80
C GLN A 11 3.70 11.54 8.85
N LEU A 12 2.58 11.09 8.29
CA LEU A 12 2.55 10.01 7.31
C LEU A 12 3.15 10.47 5.98
N LYS A 13 4.40 10.07 5.73
CA LYS A 13 5.01 10.17 4.40
C LYS A 13 4.96 8.82 3.74
N ILE A 14 4.83 8.84 2.41
CA ILE A 14 4.83 7.62 1.60
C ILE A 14 6.17 6.89 1.75
N THR A 15 7.26 7.63 1.95
CA THR A 15 8.61 7.12 2.21
C THR A 15 8.85 6.71 3.67
N SER A 16 7.91 6.92 4.58
CA SER A 16 8.11 6.61 5.99
C SER A 16 8.06 5.12 6.24
N HIS A 17 8.99 4.65 7.06
CA HIS A 17 9.06 3.27 7.49
C HIS A 17 8.04 3.00 8.61
N LEU A 18 7.22 1.97 8.44
CA LEU A 18 6.13 1.63 9.37
C LEU A 18 6.66 1.39 10.79
N ALA A 19 7.67 0.54 10.95
CA ALA A 19 8.30 0.30 12.23
C ALA A 19 9.21 1.46 12.70
N ASN A 20 10.16 1.90 11.86
CA ASN A 20 11.22 2.79 12.30
C ASN A 20 10.79 4.27 12.43
N ASP A 21 9.91 4.76 11.55
CA ASP A 21 9.49 6.16 11.55
C ASP A 21 8.15 6.38 12.25
N LEU A 22 7.20 5.46 12.06
CA LEU A 22 5.87 5.57 12.65
C LEU A 22 5.74 4.80 13.98
N GLY A 23 6.74 4.00 14.36
CA GLY A 23 6.73 3.26 15.62
C GLY A 23 5.65 2.19 15.68
N LEU A 24 5.19 1.70 14.54
CA LEU A 24 4.19 0.64 14.45
C LEU A 24 4.85 -0.69 14.82
N ASP A 25 4.18 -1.46 15.66
CA ASP A 25 4.64 -2.79 15.99
C ASP A 25 4.20 -3.82 14.92
N SER A 26 4.66 -5.06 15.08
CA SER A 26 4.30 -6.14 14.15
C SER A 26 2.80 -6.45 14.16
N LEU A 27 2.09 -6.16 15.25
CA LEU A 27 0.64 -6.37 15.34
C LEU A 27 -0.11 -5.26 14.58
N ASP A 28 0.31 -4.01 14.76
CA ASP A 28 -0.19 -2.84 14.02
C ASP A 28 -0.02 -3.08 12.50
N THR A 29 1.10 -3.70 12.08
CA THR A 29 1.35 -4.04 10.67
C THR A 29 0.36 -5.09 10.15
N VAL A 30 0.06 -6.12 10.94
CA VAL A 30 -0.92 -7.17 10.58
C VAL A 30 -2.32 -6.56 10.42
N GLU A 31 -2.74 -5.66 11.31
CA GLU A 31 -4.05 -4.99 11.18
C GLU A 31 -4.16 -4.16 9.89
N ILE A 32 -3.09 -3.45 9.52
CA ILE A 32 -3.03 -2.67 8.27
C ILE A 32 -3.16 -3.59 7.06
N ILE A 33 -2.44 -4.71 7.03
CA ILE A 33 -2.50 -5.68 5.93
C ILE A 33 -3.91 -6.26 5.79
N VAL A 34 -4.53 -6.69 6.88
CA VAL A 34 -5.90 -7.24 6.85
C VAL A 34 -6.91 -6.20 6.35
N ALA A 35 -6.77 -4.94 6.75
CA ALA A 35 -7.61 -3.85 6.26
C ALA A 35 -7.42 -3.60 4.75
N ILE A 36 -6.18 -3.72 4.25
CA ILE A 36 -5.88 -3.59 2.82
C ILE A 36 -6.43 -4.77 2.02
N GLU A 37 -6.29 -6.00 2.54
CA GLU A 37 -6.84 -7.20 1.93
C GLU A 37 -8.34 -7.11 1.74
N ASP A 38 -9.07 -6.65 2.78
CA ASP A 38 -10.53 -6.46 2.74
C ASP A 38 -10.94 -5.29 1.82
N GLU A 39 -10.24 -4.14 1.88
CA GLU A 39 -10.58 -2.95 1.07
C GLU A 39 -10.35 -3.18 -0.44
N PHE A 40 -9.31 -3.92 -0.79
CA PHE A 40 -8.93 -4.15 -2.20
C PHE A 40 -9.32 -5.53 -2.73
N ASP A 41 -9.91 -6.39 -1.90
CA ASP A 41 -10.24 -7.80 -2.20
C ASP A 41 -9.02 -8.55 -2.78
N ILE A 42 -7.89 -8.43 -2.06
CA ILE A 42 -6.61 -9.05 -2.40
C ILE A 42 -6.16 -10.01 -1.30
N SER A 43 -5.19 -10.88 -1.63
CA SER A 43 -4.55 -11.76 -0.66
C SER A 43 -3.04 -11.52 -0.73
N ILE A 44 -2.46 -11.17 0.42
CA ILE A 44 -1.04 -10.88 0.59
C ILE A 44 -0.44 -12.04 1.38
N GLU A 45 0.55 -12.73 0.82
CA GLU A 45 1.23 -13.81 1.52
C GLU A 45 2.17 -13.25 2.60
N ASP A 46 2.40 -14.01 3.68
CA ASP A 46 3.31 -13.62 4.77
C ASP A 46 4.70 -13.20 4.26
N VAL A 47 5.19 -13.87 3.20
CA VAL A 47 6.49 -13.58 2.56
C VAL A 47 6.52 -12.19 1.93
N ASP A 48 5.37 -11.68 1.47
CA ASP A 48 5.26 -10.33 0.92
C ASP A 48 4.99 -9.29 2.01
N VAL A 49 4.27 -9.66 3.07
CA VAL A 49 4.15 -8.83 4.29
C VAL A 49 5.52 -8.54 4.90
N GLU A 50 6.41 -9.54 4.96
CA GLU A 50 7.78 -9.36 5.47
C GLU A 50 8.62 -8.38 4.63
N LYS A 51 8.28 -8.19 3.34
CA LYS A 51 8.96 -7.23 2.44
C LYS A 51 8.36 -5.83 2.52
N ILE A 52 7.20 -5.67 3.14
CA ILE A 52 6.54 -4.38 3.31
C ILE A 52 7.16 -3.67 4.51
N HIS A 53 7.91 -2.61 4.22
CA HIS A 53 8.57 -1.81 5.24
C HIS A 53 8.06 -0.37 5.28
N THR A 54 7.62 0.14 4.13
CA THR A 54 7.13 1.50 3.98
C THR A 54 5.72 1.54 3.38
N VAL A 55 5.04 2.69 3.54
CA VAL A 55 3.75 2.93 2.88
C VAL A 55 3.89 2.88 1.36
N GLN A 56 5.04 3.30 0.82
CA GLN A 56 5.34 3.20 -0.62
C GLN A 56 5.34 1.75 -1.11
N ASP A 57 5.85 0.81 -0.30
CA ASP A 57 5.90 -0.60 -0.67
C ASP A 57 4.50 -1.20 -0.77
N ILE A 58 3.62 -0.85 0.17
CA ILE A 58 2.19 -1.22 0.11
C ILE A 58 1.55 -0.72 -1.17
N VAL A 59 1.70 0.58 -1.47
CA VAL A 59 1.12 1.19 -2.67
C VAL A 59 1.67 0.54 -3.94
N ASN A 60 2.98 0.24 -3.97
CA ASN A 60 3.62 -0.44 -5.09
C ASN A 60 3.14 -1.88 -5.23
N PHE A 61 2.95 -2.59 -4.11
CA PHE A 61 2.42 -3.95 -4.10
C PHE A 61 1.01 -3.98 -4.68
N ILE A 62 0.12 -3.11 -4.20
CA ILE A 62 -1.25 -3.00 -4.70
C ILE A 62 -1.23 -2.63 -6.19
N ARG A 63 -0.44 -1.64 -6.60
CA ARG A 63 -0.28 -1.28 -8.01
C ARG A 63 0.17 -2.47 -8.86
N ASN A 64 1.21 -3.17 -8.43
CA ASN A 64 1.74 -4.33 -9.15
C ASN A 64 0.74 -5.49 -9.19
N TYR A 65 -0.01 -5.71 -8.12
CA TYR A 65 -1.07 -6.71 -8.07
C TYR A 65 -2.16 -6.43 -9.11
N TYR A 66 -2.60 -5.17 -9.26
CA TYR A 66 -3.53 -4.79 -10.31
C TYR A 66 -2.88 -4.70 -11.71
N GLU A 67 -1.59 -4.37 -11.83
CA GLU A 67 -0.84 -4.37 -13.09
C GLU A 67 -0.57 -5.77 -13.63
N THR A 68 -0.24 -6.73 -12.78
CA THR A 68 -0.12 -8.16 -13.13
C THR A 68 -1.47 -8.74 -13.54
N LYS A 69 -2.56 -8.32 -12.89
CA LYS A 69 -3.91 -8.58 -13.40
C LYS A 69 -4.18 -7.89 -14.74
N SER A 70 -3.50 -6.79 -15.11
CA SER A 70 -3.82 -5.93 -16.28
C SER A 70 -2.77 -5.85 -17.41
N ASN A 71 -1.75 -6.72 -17.45
CA ASN A 71 -0.74 -6.75 -18.52
C ASN A 71 -1.29 -7.27 -19.89
N PRO A 72 -1.34 -6.46 -20.98
CA PRO A 72 -1.88 -6.77 -22.32
C PRO A 72 -1.19 -7.81 -23.18
N LYS A 73 -0.18 -8.51 -22.69
CA LYS A 73 0.20 -9.77 -23.34
C LYS A 73 -0.64 -10.96 -22.84
N GLU A 74 -1.41 -10.78 -21.75
CA GLU A 74 -2.55 -11.61 -21.32
C GLU A 74 -3.76 -10.80 -20.75
N ASN A 75 -3.81 -9.46 -20.86
CA ASN A 75 -4.97 -8.62 -20.52
C ASN A 75 -4.92 -7.18 -21.11
N PRO A 76 -5.61 -6.85 -22.21
CA PRO A 76 -5.53 -5.55 -22.89
C PRO A 76 -6.28 -4.38 -22.22
N GLY A 77 -6.22 -4.27 -20.89
CA GLY A 77 -7.10 -3.41 -20.09
C GLY A 77 -6.52 -2.12 -19.51
N HIS A 78 -5.27 -1.73 -19.79
CA HIS A 78 -4.71 -0.46 -19.29
C HIS A 78 -5.36 0.78 -19.95
N LYS A 79 -6.56 1.14 -19.50
CA LYS A 79 -7.25 2.39 -19.86
C LYS A 79 -7.40 3.38 -18.70
N TYR A 80 -7.13 2.99 -17.46
CA TYR A 80 -7.49 3.79 -16.28
C TYR A 80 -6.33 4.50 -15.55
N LEU A 81 -5.07 4.29 -15.95
CA LEU A 81 -3.93 5.08 -15.42
C LEU A 81 -3.51 6.20 -16.38
N LYS A 82 -4.49 6.95 -16.89
CA LYS A 82 -4.30 8.26 -17.54
C LYS A 82 -5.34 9.24 -17.02
N ILE A 83 -5.36 9.48 -15.72
CA ILE A 83 -6.21 10.52 -15.13
C ILE A 83 -5.31 11.49 -14.37
N GLN A 84 -5.16 12.66 -15.01
CA GLN A 84 -4.69 13.96 -14.52
C GLN A 84 -3.32 14.07 -13.83
N PHE A 85 -2.26 14.25 -14.63
CA PHE A 85 -1.27 15.31 -14.36
C PHE A 85 -0.88 15.96 -15.69
N GLY A 86 -1.72 16.90 -16.15
CA GLY A 86 -1.34 17.87 -17.19
C GLY A 86 -0.56 19.03 -16.55
N PRO A 87 0.21 19.80 -17.34
CA PRO A 87 0.98 20.92 -16.81
C PRO A 87 0.01 21.96 -16.23
N GLN A 88 0.21 22.33 -14.98
CA GLN A 88 -0.43 23.51 -14.40
C GLN A 88 0.22 24.71 -15.08
N TYR A 89 -0.57 25.44 -15.90
CA TYR A 89 -0.15 26.70 -16.49
C TYR A 89 0.23 27.72 -15.43
#